data_AF-A0AAJ1EVX8-F1
#
_entry.id   AF-A0AAJ1EVX8-F1
#
_cell.length_a   1.000
_cell.length_b   1.000
_cell.length_c   1.000
_cell.angle_alpha   90.00
_cell.angle_beta   90.00
_cell.angle_gamma   90.00
#
_symmetry.space_group_name_H-M   'P 1'
#
loop_
_entity.id
_entity.type
_entity.pdbx_description
1 polymer ?
#
loop_
_entity_poly.entity_id
_entity_poly.type
_entity_poly.pdbx_seq_one_letter_code
_entity_poly.pdbx_strand_id
1 'polypeptide(L)'
;MKSVEEITAVNVFNPNVRKIRCVENEHDYLGDGTILFEYNLEKGKMYTFIRGEMKSYGAMVFLKEVSSQYGFQAYLFEELEPYNKQIAAEAYEKWLKKELEMAEEDISKGRVYTMEEVQEHLDRIR
;
A
#
# COMPACT_ATOMS: atom_id res chain seq x y z
N MET A 1 21.66 -25.12 -2.81
CA MET A 1 20.81 -24.04 -3.36
C MET A 1 19.81 -23.68 -2.28
N LYS A 2 19.77 -22.42 -1.81
CA LYS A 2 18.68 -21.99 -0.93
C LYS A 2 17.39 -22.02 -1.76
N SER A 3 16.35 -22.68 -1.27
CA SER A 3 15.02 -22.61 -1.87
C SER A 3 14.58 -21.15 -1.94
N VAL A 4 14.10 -20.72 -3.10
CA VAL A 4 13.51 -19.39 -3.25
C VAL A 4 12.18 -19.41 -2.52
N GLU A 5 12.01 -18.54 -1.53
CA GLU A 5 10.71 -18.37 -0.87
C GLU A 5 9.79 -17.56 -1.80
N GLU A 6 8.63 -18.12 -2.09
CA GLU A 6 7.60 -17.48 -2.90
C GLU A 6 6.49 -16.91 -2.00
N ILE A 7 5.88 -15.80 -2.41
CA ILE A 7 4.79 -15.12 -1.71
C ILE A 7 3.70 -14.69 -2.68
N THR A 8 2.47 -14.57 -2.18
CA THR A 8 1.32 -14.03 -2.92
C THR A 8 0.87 -12.65 -2.40
N ALA A 9 1.54 -12.08 -1.40
CA ALA A 9 1.20 -10.73 -0.92
C ALA A 9 1.34 -9.70 -2.04
N VAL A 10 0.36 -8.79 -2.17
CA VAL A 10 0.35 -7.81 -3.27
C VAL A 10 1.61 -6.95 -3.27
N ASN A 11 2.32 -6.95 -4.40
CA ASN A 11 3.46 -6.07 -4.59
C ASN A 11 3.00 -4.67 -5.01
N VAL A 12 2.81 -3.78 -4.03
CA VAL A 12 2.39 -2.39 -4.30
C VAL A 12 3.43 -1.55 -5.04
N PHE A 13 4.70 -1.99 -5.07
CA PHE A 13 5.76 -1.32 -5.81
C PHE A 13 5.82 -1.74 -7.28
N ASN A 14 5.12 -2.80 -7.67
CA ASN A 14 4.98 -3.19 -9.07
C ASN A 14 3.89 -2.32 -9.74
N PRO A 15 4.25 -1.43 -10.67
CA PRO A 15 3.31 -0.50 -11.29
C PRO A 15 2.41 -1.16 -12.35
N ASN A 16 2.65 -2.42 -12.69
CA ASN A 16 1.92 -3.08 -13.76
C ASN A 16 0.45 -3.30 -13.38
N VAL A 17 -0.44 -2.89 -14.28
CA VAL A 17 -1.87 -3.20 -14.20
C VAL A 17 -2.06 -4.71 -14.32
N ARG A 18 -2.71 -5.32 -13.34
CA ARG A 18 -2.88 -6.77 -13.24
C ARG A 18 -4.11 -7.15 -12.46
N LYS A 19 -4.43 -8.44 -12.43
CA LYS A 19 -5.53 -8.98 -11.63
C LYS A 19 -5.00 -9.44 -10.27
N ILE A 20 -5.70 -9.06 -9.21
CA ILE A 20 -5.50 -9.52 -7.83
C ILE A 20 -6.82 -10.06 -7.28
N ARG A 21 -6.75 -10.99 -6.33
CA ARG A 21 -7.92 -11.59 -5.69
C ARG A 21 -8.14 -10.97 -4.32
N CYS A 22 -9.37 -10.56 -4.03
CA CYS A 22 -9.75 -10.18 -2.66
C CYS A 22 -9.84 -11.46 -1.81
N VAL A 23 -9.04 -11.56 -0.75
CA VAL A 23 -9.03 -12.71 0.17
C VAL A 23 -9.91 -12.49 1.38
N GLU A 24 -10.13 -11.22 1.75
CA GLU A 24 -11.01 -10.82 2.84
C GLU A 24 -11.55 -9.42 2.57
N ASN A 25 -12.75 -9.10 3.07
CA ASN A 25 -13.33 -7.75 2.98
C ASN A 25 -13.65 -7.15 4.36
N GLU A 26 -13.23 -7.81 5.43
CA GLU A 26 -13.25 -7.32 6.81
C GLU A 26 -11.84 -7.33 7.41
N HIS A 27 -11.54 -6.40 8.30
CA HIS A 27 -10.23 -6.35 8.95
C HIS A 27 -10.23 -5.60 10.28
N ASP A 28 -9.43 -6.10 11.21
CA ASP A 28 -9.02 -5.36 12.39
C ASP A 28 -7.80 -4.49 12.04
N TYR A 29 -8.08 -3.27 11.61
CA TYR A 29 -7.05 -2.34 11.16
C TYR A 29 -6.16 -1.82 12.31
N LEU A 30 -6.74 -1.66 13.51
CA LEU A 30 -6.02 -1.13 14.69
C LEU A 30 -5.36 -2.23 15.53
N GLY A 31 -5.77 -3.49 15.36
CA GLY A 31 -5.33 -4.60 16.20
C GLY A 31 -6.01 -4.62 17.57
N ASP A 32 -7.13 -3.90 17.74
CA ASP A 32 -7.85 -3.77 19.01
C ASP A 32 -9.14 -4.60 19.07
N GLY A 33 -9.40 -5.40 18.03
CA GLY A 33 -10.61 -6.19 17.85
C GLY A 33 -11.75 -5.47 17.14
N THR A 34 -11.60 -4.18 16.81
CA THR A 34 -12.62 -3.44 16.06
C THR A 34 -12.57 -3.81 14.59
N ILE A 35 -13.58 -4.55 14.14
CA ILE A 35 -13.69 -4.99 12.75
C ILE A 35 -14.27 -3.86 11.89
N LEU A 36 -13.51 -3.46 10.86
CA LEU A 36 -13.98 -2.60 9.78
C LEU A 36 -14.40 -3.46 8.58
N PHE A 37 -15.44 -3.03 7.88
CA PHE A 37 -15.98 -3.70 6.70
C PHE A 37 -15.81 -2.84 5.45
N GLU A 38 -15.12 -3.39 4.46
CA GLU A 38 -15.01 -2.81 3.13
C GLU A 38 -16.18 -3.27 2.27
N TYR A 39 -17.36 -2.64 2.44
CA TYR A 39 -18.62 -3.04 1.80
C TYR A 39 -18.58 -3.05 0.25
N ASN A 40 -17.61 -2.33 -0.33
CA ASN A 40 -17.43 -2.28 -1.78
C ASN A 40 -16.54 -3.43 -2.30
N LEU A 41 -15.97 -4.23 -1.41
CA LEU A 41 -15.18 -5.41 -1.72
C LEU A 41 -16.01 -6.68 -1.48
N GLU A 42 -15.66 -7.72 -2.24
CA GLU A 42 -16.32 -9.01 -2.21
C GLU A 42 -15.24 -10.07 -2.14
N LYS A 43 -15.26 -10.87 -1.08
CA LYS A 43 -14.31 -11.94 -0.85
C LYS A 43 -14.34 -12.95 -2.01
N GLY A 44 -13.16 -13.35 -2.48
CA GLY A 44 -12.96 -14.23 -3.62
C GLY A 44 -13.04 -13.56 -4.99
N LYS A 45 -13.53 -12.31 -5.08
CA LYS A 45 -13.65 -11.60 -6.35
C LYS A 45 -12.31 -11.11 -6.86
N MET A 46 -12.20 -11.11 -8.18
CA MET A 46 -11.05 -10.63 -8.92
C MET A 46 -11.19 -9.14 -9.25
N TYR A 47 -10.19 -8.36 -8.89
CA TYR A 47 -10.13 -6.93 -9.15
C TYR A 47 -8.94 -6.58 -10.03
N THR A 48 -9.06 -5.50 -10.79
CA THR A 48 -7.97 -4.94 -11.59
C THR A 48 -7.20 -3.95 -10.74
N PHE A 49 -6.01 -4.33 -10.30
CA PHE A 49 -5.04 -3.43 -9.71
C PHE A 49 -4.61 -2.39 -10.74
N ILE A 50 -4.78 -1.11 -10.43
CA ILE A 50 -4.31 0.00 -11.27
C ILE A 50 -2.98 0.54 -10.74
N ARG A 51 -2.88 0.73 -9.42
CA ARG A 51 -1.68 1.25 -8.76
C ARG A 51 -1.68 0.86 -7.28
N GLY A 52 -0.48 0.87 -6.70
CA GLY A 52 -0.26 0.68 -5.27
C GLY A 52 0.49 1.87 -4.70
N GLU A 53 0.30 2.13 -3.41
CA GLU A 53 1.03 3.17 -2.69
C GLU A 53 1.47 2.63 -1.34
N MET A 54 2.69 2.99 -0.91
CA MET A 54 3.10 2.81 0.47
C MET A 54 2.91 4.14 1.21
N LYS A 55 2.23 4.12 2.35
CA LYS A 55 1.97 5.27 3.21
C LYS A 55 2.42 4.97 4.64
N SER A 56 2.43 6.00 5.48
CA SER A 56 2.71 5.87 6.93
C SER A 56 1.82 4.86 7.63
N TYR A 57 0.64 4.60 7.09
CA TYR A 57 -0.38 3.73 7.66
C TYR A 57 -0.55 2.39 6.92
N GLY A 58 0.38 2.06 6.02
CA GLY A 58 0.42 0.75 5.35
C GLY A 58 0.45 0.83 3.84
N ALA A 59 0.29 -0.35 3.22
CA ALA A 59 0.28 -0.55 1.79
C ALA A 59 -1.15 -0.46 1.26
N MET A 60 -1.40 0.44 0.32
CA MET A 60 -2.70 0.68 -0.28
C MET A 60 -2.76 0.20 -1.72
N VAL A 61 -3.91 -0.34 -2.14
CA VAL A 61 -4.21 -0.73 -3.52
C VAL A 61 -5.38 0.08 -4.06
N PHE A 62 -5.29 0.46 -5.33
CA PHE A 62 -6.35 1.15 -6.04
C PHE A 62 -6.85 0.28 -7.20
N LEU A 63 -8.17 0.14 -7.30
CA LEU A 63 -8.83 -0.81 -8.18
C LEU A 63 -9.59 -0.08 -9.29
N LYS A 64 -9.77 -0.75 -10.43
CA LYS A 64 -10.56 -0.21 -11.54
C LYS A 64 -12.06 -0.27 -11.27
N GLU A 65 -12.50 -1.37 -10.68
CA GLU A 65 -13.91 -1.69 -10.50
C GLU A 65 -14.54 -0.89 -9.34
N VAL A 66 -13.72 -0.43 -8.40
CA VAL A 66 -14.18 0.24 -7.18
C VAL A 66 -13.30 1.46 -6.92
N SER A 67 -13.90 2.64 -6.94
CA SER A 67 -13.22 3.88 -6.57
C SER A 67 -13.10 3.99 -5.05
N SER A 68 -11.90 4.25 -4.56
CA SER A 68 -11.64 4.67 -3.18
C SER A 68 -10.65 5.83 -3.19
N GLN A 69 -10.98 6.90 -2.46
CA GLN A 69 -10.10 8.07 -2.31
C GLN A 69 -8.78 7.69 -1.63
N TYR A 70 -8.85 6.78 -0.66
CA TYR A 70 -7.70 6.36 0.15
C TYR A 70 -7.14 4.99 -0.26
N GLY A 71 -7.76 4.32 -1.23
CA GLY A 71 -7.44 2.95 -1.62
C GLY A 71 -7.99 1.93 -0.63
N PHE A 72 -7.57 0.68 -0.78
CA PHE A 72 -7.89 -0.43 0.11
C PHE A 72 -6.62 -1.03 0.67
N GLN A 73 -6.67 -1.63 1.85
CA GLN A 73 -5.50 -2.28 2.45
C GLN A 73 -5.01 -3.45 1.58
N ALA A 74 -3.72 -3.45 1.23
CA ALA A 74 -3.15 -4.44 0.31
C ALA A 74 -3.24 -5.88 0.84
N TYR A 75 -3.23 -6.07 2.17
CA TYR A 75 -3.34 -7.38 2.80
C TYR A 75 -4.74 -8.01 2.66
N LEU A 76 -5.75 -7.24 2.23
CA LEU A 76 -7.07 -7.77 1.86
C LEU A 76 -7.04 -8.49 0.50
N PHE A 77 -5.89 -8.50 -0.18
CA PHE A 77 -5.72 -9.04 -1.51
C PHE A 77 -4.48 -9.93 -1.61
N GLU A 78 -4.45 -10.72 -2.67
CA GLU A 78 -3.29 -11.49 -3.08
C GLU A 78 -3.07 -11.45 -4.59
N GLU A 79 -1.81 -11.62 -5.00
CA GLU A 79 -1.41 -11.93 -6.36
C GLU A 79 -1.88 -13.33 -6.76
N LEU A 80 -2.15 -13.51 -8.05
CA LEU A 80 -2.49 -14.82 -8.59
C LEU A 80 -1.29 -15.72 -8.77
N GLU A 81 -0.18 -15.13 -9.20
CA GLU A 81 1.08 -15.83 -9.44
C GLU A 81 2.03 -15.49 -8.29
N PRO A 82 2.49 -16.49 -7.53
CA PRO A 82 3.52 -16.28 -6.52
C PRO A 82 4.79 -15.70 -7.15
N TYR A 83 5.49 -14.88 -6.40
CA TYR A 83 6.75 -14.30 -6.82
C TYR A 83 7.79 -14.36 -5.71
N ASN A 84 9.05 -14.18 -6.09
CA ASN A 84 10.16 -14.27 -5.16
C ASN A 84 10.04 -13.19 -4.07
N LYS A 85 9.97 -13.63 -2.82
CA LYS A 85 9.90 -12.77 -1.62
C LYS A 85 11.04 -11.76 -1.53
N GLN A 86 12.22 -12.11 -2.06
CA GLN A 86 13.37 -11.22 -2.09
C GLN A 86 13.10 -9.96 -2.92
N ILE A 87 12.32 -10.06 -4.00
CA ILE A 87 11.93 -8.90 -4.83
C ILE A 87 11.09 -7.93 -4.01
N ALA A 88 10.14 -8.43 -3.20
CA ALA A 88 9.35 -7.57 -2.30
C ALA A 88 10.23 -6.91 -1.24
N ALA A 89 11.12 -7.68 -0.61
CA ALA A 89 12.00 -7.18 0.44
C ALA A 89 12.92 -6.06 -0.07
N GLU A 90 13.54 -6.23 -1.23
CA GLU A 90 14.42 -5.23 -1.85
C GLU A 90 13.67 -3.95 -2.24
N ALA A 91 12.45 -4.09 -2.77
CA ALA A 91 11.62 -2.93 -3.10
C ALA A 91 11.23 -2.14 -1.85
N TYR A 92 10.87 -2.84 -0.77
CA TYR A 92 10.50 -2.23 0.51
C TYR A 92 11.71 -1.54 1.17
N GLU A 93 12.87 -2.20 1.19
CA GLU A 93 14.12 -1.62 1.72
C GLU A 93 14.51 -0.36 0.96
N LYS A 94 14.43 -0.37 -0.38
CA LYS A 94 14.71 0.79 -1.20
C LYS A 94 13.78 1.96 -0.90
N TRP A 95 12.48 1.69 -0.72
CA TRP A 95 11.51 2.70 -0.34
C TRP A 95 11.83 3.29 1.06
N LEU A 96 12.05 2.43 2.06
CA LEU A 96 12.39 2.87 3.42
C LEU A 96 13.64 3.75 3.47
N LYS A 97 14.70 3.38 2.76
CA LYS A 97 15.94 4.18 2.71
C LYS A 97 15.68 5.58 2.15
N LYS A 98 14.88 5.67 1.09
CA LYS A 98 14.51 6.96 0.49
C LYS A 98 13.72 7.84 1.48
N GLU A 99 12.75 7.27 2.19
CA GLU A 99 11.98 8.02 3.19
C GLU A 99 12.87 8.49 4.34
N LEU A 100 13.82 7.67 4.79
CA LEU A 100 14.78 8.04 5.83
C LEU A 100 15.71 9.17 5.38
N GLU A 101 16.24 9.09 4.15
CA GLU A 101 17.09 10.14 3.57
C GLU A 101 16.33 11.48 3.48
N MET A 102 15.07 11.45 3.04
CA MET A 102 14.21 12.64 3.00
C MET A 102 13.96 13.21 4.41
N ALA A 103 13.70 12.36 5.39
CA ALA A 103 13.49 12.79 6.77
C ALA A 103 14.77 13.39 7.39
N GLU A 104 15.93 12.80 7.14
CA GLU A 104 17.22 13.32 7.59
C GLU A 104 17.51 14.70 6.96
N GLU A 105 17.21 14.86 5.67
CA GLU A 105 17.34 16.15 4.98
C GLU A 105 16.43 17.21 5.60
N ASP A 106 15.14 16.90 5.84
CA ASP A 106 14.19 17.82 6.45
C ASP A 106 14.63 18.23 7.88
N ILE A 107 15.12 17.28 8.68
CA ILE A 107 15.64 17.54 10.04
C ILE A 107 16.88 18.42 9.99
N SER A 108 17.86 18.08 9.15
CA SER A 108 19.13 18.83 9.05
C SER A 108 18.93 20.28 8.62
N LYS A 109 17.90 20.56 7.81
CA LYS A 109 17.53 21.90 7.36
C LYS A 109 16.62 22.65 8.33
N GLY A 110 16.20 22.02 9.44
CA GLY A 110 15.21 22.58 10.35
C GLY A 110 13.90 22.92 9.65
N ARG A 111 13.51 22.12 8.65
CA ARG A 111 12.34 22.41 7.83
C ARG A 111 11.08 22.34 8.69
N VAL A 112 10.34 23.44 8.69
CA VAL A 112 9.00 23.53 9.26
C VAL A 112 8.04 23.80 8.12
N TYR A 113 6.93 23.08 8.11
CA TYR A 113 5.85 23.36 7.16
C TYR A 113 5.12 24.62 7.62
N THR A 114 5.00 25.59 6.74
CA THR A 114 4.12 26.75 6.94
C THR A 114 2.66 26.31 6.89
N MET A 115 1.75 27.08 7.48
CA MET A 115 0.31 26.75 7.40
C MET A 115 -0.20 26.74 5.96
N GLU A 116 0.37 27.54 5.07
CA GLU A 116 0.02 27.57 3.65
C GLU A 116 0.44 26.27 2.95
N GLU A 117 1.64 25.75 3.23
CA GLU A 117 2.09 24.45 2.72
C GLU A 117 1.26 23.28 3.26
N VAL A 118 0.90 23.35 4.55
CA VAL A 118 -0.01 22.35 5.17
C VAL A 118 -1.38 22.40 4.48
N GLN A 119 -1.94 23.58 4.26
CA GLN A 119 -3.24 23.76 3.63
C GLN A 119 -3.23 23.30 2.16
N GLU A 120 -2.20 23.66 1.39
CA GLU A 120 -2.02 23.16 0.02
C GLU A 120 -1.93 21.64 -0.02
N HIS A 121 -1.20 21.04 0.93
CA HIS A 121 -1.10 19.59 1.00
C HIS A 121 -2.48 18.97 1.25
N LEU A 122 -3.23 19.48 2.24
CA LEU A 122 -4.58 19.02 2.57
C LEU A 122 -5.57 19.18 1.41
N ASP A 123 -5.47 20.27 0.64
CA ASP A 123 -6.34 20.53 -0.50
C ASP A 123 -6.06 19.61 -1.71
N ARG A 124 -4.82 19.11 -1.86
CA ARG A 124 -4.48 18.12 -2.91
C ARG A 124 -4.99 16.70 -2.60
N ILE A 125 -5.35 16.42 -1.35
CA ILE A 125 -5.87 15.11 -0.91
C ILE A 125 -7.40 15.10 -0.81
N ARG A 126 -8.07 16.24 -1.01
CA ARG A 126 -9.52 16.38 -1.13
C ARG A 126 -10.01 16.10 -2.54
#